data_AF-A0A1W7R5F3-F1
#
_entry.id   AF-A0A1W7R5F3-F1
#
_cell.length_a   1.000
_cell.length_b   1.000
_cell.length_c   1.000
_cell.angle_alpha   90.00
_cell.angle_beta   90.00
_cell.angle_gamma   90.00
#
_symmetry.space_group_name_H-M   'P 1'
#
loop_
_entity.id
_entity.type
_entity.pdbx_description
1 polymer ?
#
loop_
_entity_poly.entity_id
_entity_poly.type
_entity_poly.pdbx_seq_one_letter_code
_entity_poly.pdbx_strand_id
1 'polypeptide(L)'
;QMKKAIVEAVNQSARQAVEDCLGENFPRFAAMLDMNRNHQPASEEDKSVENHRLVDDEDDLTEFNKMLARKELFDEYVKYFTKIIPPATYSGKGDAACYIIVDCLFTRGFWNHFTWTGINRGNKSKRGFREFANVLGLLLAIVSIGDPSYNSKMLELFCKNRLFRYSKARATNKMLRQSTCRTKAKRDAAV
;
A
#
# COMPACT_ATOMS: atom_id res chain seq x y z
N GLN A 1 27.84 -45.12 -16.21
CA GLN A 1 26.97 -44.72 -15.08
C GLN A 1 27.70 -43.79 -14.10
N MET A 2 28.89 -44.15 -13.60
CA MET A 2 29.62 -43.36 -12.59
C MET A 2 29.94 -41.90 -12.99
N LYS A 3 30.36 -41.64 -14.24
CA LYS A 3 30.60 -40.27 -14.74
C LYS A 3 29.37 -39.36 -14.70
N LYS A 4 28.17 -39.92 -14.95
CA LYS A 4 26.92 -39.15 -14.96
C LYS A 4 26.52 -38.75 -13.55
N ALA A 5 26.66 -39.67 -12.59
CA ALA A 5 26.41 -39.42 -11.18
C ALA A 5 27.35 -38.34 -10.60
N ILE A 6 28.63 -38.36 -11.01
CA ILE A 6 29.61 -37.34 -10.57
C ILE A 6 29.22 -35.96 -11.11
N VAL A 7 28.84 -35.85 -12.38
CA VAL A 7 28.41 -34.58 -12.99
C VAL A 7 27.14 -34.04 -12.33
N GLU A 8 26.17 -34.91 -12.03
CA GLU A 8 24.95 -34.52 -11.30
C GLU A 8 25.25 -34.02 -9.89
N ALA A 9 26.12 -34.72 -9.15
CA ALA A 9 26.53 -34.31 -7.80
C ALA A 9 27.25 -32.96 -7.80
N VAL A 10 28.16 -32.73 -8.75
CA VAL A 10 28.88 -31.45 -8.89
C VAL A 10 27.90 -30.32 -9.20
N ASN A 11 26.94 -30.54 -10.11
CA ASN A 11 25.95 -29.52 -10.45
C ASN A 11 25.00 -29.21 -9.29
N GLN A 12 24.61 -30.22 -8.49
CA GLN A 12 23.80 -30.00 -7.29
C GLN A 12 24.57 -29.21 -6.24
N SER A 13 25.83 -29.57 -5.99
CA SER A 13 26.67 -28.87 -5.02
C SER A 13 26.94 -27.43 -5.43
N ALA A 14 27.16 -27.17 -6.72
CA ALA A 14 27.34 -25.81 -7.24
C ALA A 14 26.07 -24.96 -7.09
N ARG A 15 24.88 -25.54 -7.30
CA ARG A 15 23.60 -24.85 -7.09
C ARG A 15 23.38 -24.52 -5.62
N GLN A 16 23.62 -25.48 -4.73
CA GLN A 16 23.45 -25.28 -3.30
C GLN A 16 24.34 -24.15 -2.78
N ALA A 17 25.63 -24.14 -3.15
CA ALA A 17 26.56 -23.09 -2.74
C ALA A 17 26.14 -21.68 -3.21
N VAL A 18 25.52 -21.58 -4.39
CA VAL A 18 24.97 -20.31 -4.90
C VAL A 18 23.71 -19.91 -4.13
N GLU A 19 22.80 -20.86 -3.84
CA GLU A 19 21.61 -20.60 -3.03
C GLU A 19 21.99 -20.14 -1.61
N ASP A 20 22.95 -20.79 -0.97
CA ASP A 20 23.44 -20.44 0.37
C ASP A 20 24.07 -19.03 0.38
N CYS A 21 24.92 -18.73 -0.60
CA CYS A 21 25.55 -17.40 -0.74
C CYS A 21 24.53 -16.29 -1.00
N LEU A 22 23.49 -16.57 -1.79
CA LEU A 22 22.37 -15.64 -2.02
C LEU A 22 21.52 -15.45 -0.76
N GLY A 23 21.29 -16.50 0.02
CA GLY A 23 20.60 -16.44 1.30
C GLY A 23 21.32 -15.55 2.31
N GLU A 24 22.64 -15.72 2.45
CA GLU A 24 23.45 -14.98 3.42
C GLU A 24 23.66 -13.51 3.02
N ASN A 25 24.00 -13.24 1.75
CA ASN A 25 24.39 -11.91 1.30
C ASN A 25 23.22 -11.09 0.75
N PHE A 26 22.15 -11.75 0.28
CA PHE A 26 21.01 -11.11 -0.36
C PHE A 26 19.68 -11.66 0.18
N PRO A 27 19.41 -11.52 1.50
CA PRO A 27 18.22 -12.09 2.13
C PRO A 27 16.91 -11.59 1.50
N ARG A 28 16.91 -10.36 0.96
CA ARG A 28 15.77 -9.81 0.19
C ARG A 28 15.53 -10.55 -1.12
N PHE A 29 16.59 -10.95 -1.82
CA PHE A 29 16.48 -11.66 -3.09
C PHE A 29 16.08 -13.12 -2.85
N ALA A 30 16.66 -13.78 -1.84
CA ALA A 30 16.27 -15.12 -1.42
C ALA A 30 14.77 -15.17 -1.03
N ALA A 31 14.31 -14.23 -0.21
CA ALA A 31 12.89 -14.13 0.15
C ALA A 31 11.97 -13.94 -1.08
N MET A 32 12.39 -13.16 -2.08
CA MET A 32 11.62 -13.00 -3.33
C MET A 32 11.59 -14.27 -4.17
N LEU A 33 12.69 -15.03 -4.23
CA LEU A 33 12.74 -16.30 -4.96
C LEU A 33 11.84 -17.35 -4.31
N ASP A 34 11.86 -17.47 -2.99
CA ASP A 34 11.00 -18.41 -2.26
C ASP A 34 9.51 -18.07 -2.42
N MET A 35 9.18 -16.77 -2.39
CA MET A 35 7.83 -16.28 -2.68
C MET A 35 7.38 -16.63 -4.11
N ASN A 36 8.30 -16.62 -5.07
CA ASN A 36 8.03 -16.93 -6.48
C ASN A 36 7.98 -18.44 -6.76
N ARG A 37 8.76 -19.25 -6.03
CA ARG A 37 8.81 -20.73 -6.15
C ARG A 37 7.51 -21.39 -5.67
N ASN A 38 6.83 -20.76 -4.72
CA ASN A 38 5.51 -21.16 -4.23
C ASN A 38 4.34 -20.55 -5.02
N HIS A 39 4.62 -19.79 -6.08
CA HIS A 39 3.60 -19.19 -6.93
C HIS A 39 3.30 -20.14 -8.10
N GLN A 40 2.15 -20.81 -8.08
CA GLN A 40 1.56 -21.34 -9.31
C GLN A 40 1.29 -20.15 -10.25
N PRO A 41 1.60 -20.25 -11.55
CA PRO A 41 1.25 -19.19 -12.49
C PRO A 41 -0.27 -19.07 -12.48
N ALA A 42 -0.76 -17.97 -11.90
CA ALA A 42 -2.18 -17.70 -11.86
C ALA A 42 -2.70 -17.62 -13.29
N SER A 43 -3.86 -18.26 -13.55
CA SER A 43 -4.60 -18.10 -14.79
C SER A 43 -4.77 -16.62 -15.13
N GLU A 44 -4.75 -16.26 -16.41
CA GLU A 44 -4.66 -14.87 -16.89
C GLU A 44 -5.79 -13.92 -16.40
N GLU A 45 -6.82 -14.45 -15.74
CA GLU A 45 -7.90 -13.67 -15.11
C GLU A 45 -7.55 -13.10 -13.73
N ASP A 46 -6.42 -13.49 -13.12
CA ASP A 46 -6.07 -13.15 -11.72
C ASP A 46 -5.14 -11.91 -11.61
N LYS A 47 -5.44 -10.86 -12.40
CA LYS A 47 -4.77 -9.54 -12.31
C LYS A 47 -5.67 -8.48 -11.67
N SER A 48 -6.53 -8.87 -10.73
CA SER A 48 -7.59 -8.02 -10.18
C SER A 48 -7.03 -6.89 -9.29
N VAL A 49 -6.10 -7.22 -8.38
CA VAL A 49 -5.62 -6.27 -7.37
C VAL A 49 -4.56 -5.30 -7.91
N GLU A 50 -3.67 -5.76 -8.78
CA GLU A 50 -2.61 -4.91 -9.34
C GLU A 50 -3.16 -3.82 -10.27
N ASN A 51 -4.33 -4.08 -10.89
CA ASN A 51 -5.05 -3.15 -11.74
C ASN A 51 -6.26 -2.52 -11.03
N HIS A 52 -6.21 -2.39 -9.71
CA HIS A 52 -7.29 -1.79 -8.93
C HIS A 52 -7.76 -0.47 -9.53
N ARG A 53 -9.04 -0.40 -9.92
CA ARG A 53 -9.69 0.85 -10.33
C ARG A 53 -9.91 1.70 -9.08
N LEU A 54 -9.29 2.87 -9.05
CA LEU A 54 -9.44 3.82 -7.95
C LEU A 54 -10.92 4.13 -7.70
N VAL A 55 -11.32 4.03 -6.43
CA VAL A 55 -12.65 4.40 -5.96
C VAL A 55 -12.81 5.92 -6.07
N ASP A 56 -13.82 6.38 -6.81
CA ASP A 56 -14.06 7.82 -7.05
C ASP A 56 -15.37 8.33 -6.41
N ASP A 57 -16.35 7.46 -6.19
CA ASP A 57 -17.65 7.81 -5.62
C ASP A 57 -18.15 6.83 -4.54
N GLU A 58 -19.35 7.09 -4.01
CA GLU A 58 -19.95 6.30 -2.94
C GLU A 58 -20.43 4.92 -3.39
N ASP A 59 -20.80 4.75 -4.66
CA ASP A 59 -21.25 3.48 -5.22
C ASP A 59 -20.05 2.55 -5.42
N ASP A 60 -18.97 3.06 -6.01
CA ASP A 60 -17.67 2.39 -6.11
C ASP A 60 -17.19 1.92 -4.72
N LEU A 61 -17.27 2.80 -3.70
CA LEU A 61 -16.89 2.44 -2.32
C LEU A 61 -17.79 1.35 -1.74
N THR A 62 -19.09 1.43 -2.00
CA THR A 62 -20.07 0.45 -1.49
C THR A 62 -19.83 -0.92 -2.10
N GLU A 63 -19.56 -0.99 -3.41
CA GLU A 63 -19.20 -2.23 -4.08
C GLU A 63 -17.86 -2.77 -3.57
N PHE A 64 -16.83 -1.92 -3.49
CA PHE A 64 -15.53 -2.32 -2.99
C PHE A 64 -15.61 -2.90 -1.57
N ASN A 65 -16.34 -2.25 -0.68
CA ASN A 65 -16.56 -2.75 0.68
C ASN A 65 -17.29 -4.10 0.73
N LYS A 66 -18.23 -4.35 -0.19
CA LYS A 66 -18.89 -5.67 -0.31
C LYS A 66 -17.92 -6.73 -0.83
N MET A 67 -17.13 -6.41 -1.85
CA MET A 67 -16.16 -7.35 -2.43
C MET A 67 -15.11 -7.80 -1.41
N LEU A 68 -14.64 -6.88 -0.56
CA LEU A 68 -13.68 -7.14 0.51
C LEU A 68 -14.23 -8.01 1.66
N ALA A 69 -15.53 -8.33 1.67
CA ALA A 69 -16.06 -9.35 2.58
C ALA A 69 -15.52 -10.76 2.24
N ARG A 70 -15.07 -10.97 0.99
CA ARG A 70 -14.40 -12.21 0.58
C ARG A 70 -12.97 -12.21 1.11
N LYS A 71 -12.66 -13.17 1.99
CA LYS A 71 -11.34 -13.29 2.63
C LYS A 71 -10.20 -13.43 1.62
N GLU A 72 -10.41 -14.19 0.55
CA GLU A 72 -9.41 -14.41 -0.50
C GLU A 72 -8.96 -13.10 -1.14
N LEU A 73 -9.92 -12.27 -1.57
CA LEU A 73 -9.63 -10.96 -2.14
C LEU A 73 -8.98 -10.03 -1.12
N PHE A 74 -9.45 -10.04 0.13
CA PHE A 74 -8.86 -9.24 1.20
C PHE A 74 -7.37 -9.57 1.39
N ASP A 75 -7.05 -10.85 1.50
CA ASP A 75 -5.67 -11.34 1.68
C ASP A 75 -4.80 -11.02 0.45
N GLU A 76 -5.38 -11.03 -0.75
CA GLU A 76 -4.70 -10.66 -1.99
C GLU A 76 -4.29 -9.18 -2.00
N TYR A 77 -5.18 -8.26 -1.56
CA TYR A 77 -4.82 -6.85 -1.36
C TYR A 77 -3.71 -6.70 -0.32
N VAL A 78 -3.82 -7.36 0.84
CA VAL A 78 -2.79 -7.30 1.87
C VAL A 78 -1.44 -7.77 1.32
N LYS A 79 -1.42 -8.90 0.60
CA LYS A 79 -0.21 -9.45 -0.04
C LYS A 79 0.36 -8.49 -1.08
N TYR A 80 -0.47 -7.95 -1.97
CA TYR A 80 -0.02 -7.00 -2.99
C TYR A 80 0.63 -5.76 -2.36
N PHE A 81 0.02 -5.19 -1.33
CA PHE A 81 0.53 -4.00 -0.68
C PHE A 81 1.84 -4.22 0.09
N THR A 82 2.27 -5.46 0.38
CA THR A 82 3.63 -5.71 0.89
C THR A 82 4.73 -5.24 -0.09
N LYS A 83 4.42 -5.18 -1.39
CA LYS A 83 5.32 -4.66 -2.43
C LYS A 83 5.45 -3.13 -2.37
N ILE A 84 4.41 -2.45 -1.87
CA ILE A 84 4.30 -0.98 -1.80
C ILE A 84 4.75 -0.46 -0.44
N ILE A 85 4.31 -1.13 0.63
CA ILE A 85 4.60 -0.84 2.03
C ILE A 85 5.40 -2.03 2.58
N PRO A 86 6.74 -1.99 2.50
CA PRO A 86 7.54 -3.09 3.01
C PRO A 86 7.42 -3.20 4.54
N PRO A 87 7.59 -4.40 5.11
CA PRO A 87 7.45 -4.62 6.54
C PRO A 87 8.35 -3.71 7.39
N ALA A 88 7.78 -3.15 8.47
CA ALA A 88 8.45 -2.32 9.47
C ALA A 88 9.14 -1.03 8.97
N THR A 89 8.98 -0.62 7.71
CA THR A 89 9.63 0.60 7.18
C THR A 89 8.99 1.89 7.65
N TYR A 90 7.77 1.82 8.18
CA TYR A 90 6.99 2.97 8.65
C TYR A 90 6.76 2.94 10.16
N SER A 91 7.57 2.22 10.94
CA SER A 91 7.44 2.17 12.40
C SER A 91 7.38 3.57 13.02
N GLY A 92 6.30 3.86 13.76
CA GLY A 92 6.00 5.18 14.33
C GLY A 92 5.59 6.26 13.31
N LYS A 93 5.41 5.88 12.05
CA LYS A 93 5.08 6.75 10.90
C LYS A 93 3.91 6.18 10.08
N GLY A 94 3.03 5.37 10.67
CA GLY A 94 1.90 4.76 9.98
C GLY A 94 0.99 5.74 9.21
N ASP A 95 0.82 6.99 9.68
CA ASP A 95 0.08 8.03 8.94
C ASP A 95 0.67 8.32 7.55
N ALA A 96 2.00 8.25 7.41
CA ALA A 96 2.67 8.43 6.12
C ALA A 96 2.41 7.24 5.18
N ALA A 97 2.37 6.02 5.71
CA ALA A 97 1.96 4.84 4.95
C ALA A 97 0.48 4.93 4.55
N CYS A 98 -0.41 5.34 5.48
CA CYS A 98 -1.84 5.54 5.19
C CYS A 98 -2.06 6.49 4.02
N TYR A 99 -1.31 7.60 3.91
CA TYR A 99 -1.42 8.50 2.77
C TYR A 99 -1.08 7.84 1.42
N ILE A 100 -0.08 6.96 1.40
CA ILE A 100 0.30 6.21 0.20
C ILE A 100 -0.81 5.22 -0.13
N ILE A 101 -1.28 4.45 0.86
CA ILE A 101 -2.31 3.43 0.68
C ILE A 101 -3.61 4.04 0.14
N VAL A 102 -4.07 5.15 0.71
CA VAL A 102 -5.31 5.81 0.23
C VAL A 102 -5.16 6.39 -1.17
N ASP A 103 -3.97 6.83 -1.58
CA ASP A 103 -3.72 7.32 -2.94
C ASP A 103 -3.61 6.17 -3.96
N CYS A 104 -3.34 4.94 -3.52
CA CYS A 104 -3.36 3.74 -4.36
C CYS A 104 -4.77 3.14 -4.51
N LEU A 105 -5.70 3.43 -3.59
CA LEU A 105 -7.04 2.83 -3.56
C LEU A 105 -8.16 3.82 -3.96
N PHE A 106 -7.93 5.12 -3.80
CA PHE A 106 -8.97 6.13 -3.99
C PHE A 106 -8.45 7.27 -4.84
N THR A 107 -9.35 7.90 -5.58
CA THR A 107 -9.03 9.21 -6.12
C THR A 107 -8.91 10.22 -4.97
N ARG A 108 -8.21 11.32 -5.21
CA ARG A 108 -8.12 12.38 -4.20
C ARG A 108 -9.39 13.19 -4.08
N GLY A 109 -10.16 13.28 -5.16
CA GLY A 109 -11.44 13.97 -5.22
C GLY A 109 -12.48 13.33 -4.33
N PHE A 110 -12.52 11.99 -4.31
CA PHE A 110 -13.41 11.17 -3.49
C PHE A 110 -13.51 11.65 -2.03
N TRP A 111 -12.38 11.93 -1.38
CA TRP A 111 -12.34 12.32 0.04
C TRP A 111 -13.06 13.65 0.35
N ASN A 112 -13.32 14.49 -0.65
CA ASN A 112 -14.10 15.72 -0.47
C ASN A 112 -15.57 15.44 -0.16
N HIS A 113 -16.08 14.29 -0.60
CA HIS A 113 -17.49 13.91 -0.51
C HIS A 113 -17.83 13.21 0.80
N PHE A 114 -16.85 12.83 1.62
CA PHE A 114 -17.07 12.09 2.85
C PHE A 114 -16.70 12.88 4.12
N THR A 115 -17.24 12.41 5.24
CA THR A 115 -16.77 12.68 6.60
C THR A 115 -16.73 11.37 7.37
N TRP A 116 -16.10 11.37 8.56
CA TRP A 116 -16.06 10.15 9.38
C TRP A 116 -17.44 9.65 9.78
N THR A 117 -18.33 10.56 10.21
CA THR A 117 -19.63 10.20 10.79
C THR A 117 -20.81 10.37 9.84
N GLY A 118 -20.62 10.97 8.66
CA GLY A 118 -21.68 11.37 7.74
C GLY A 118 -22.34 12.70 8.12
N ILE A 119 -22.19 13.14 9.37
CA ILE A 119 -22.71 14.42 9.86
C ILE A 119 -21.90 15.56 9.25
N ASN A 120 -22.56 16.41 8.47
CA ASN A 120 -21.93 17.56 7.84
C ASN A 120 -22.96 18.68 7.62
N ARG A 121 -22.48 19.93 7.55
CA ARG A 121 -23.26 21.08 7.11
C ARG A 121 -22.94 21.32 5.63
N GLY A 122 -23.66 20.65 4.73
CA GLY A 122 -23.44 20.79 3.29
C GLY A 122 -23.96 19.61 2.47
N ASN A 123 -23.48 19.53 1.23
CA ASN A 123 -23.91 18.54 0.24
C ASN A 123 -22.91 17.37 0.13
N LYS A 124 -22.39 16.89 1.27
CA LYS A 124 -21.52 15.69 1.32
C LYS A 124 -22.36 14.43 1.53
N SER A 125 -21.76 13.26 1.34
CA SER A 125 -22.38 11.96 1.59
C SER A 125 -23.06 11.93 2.95
N LYS A 126 -24.27 11.37 2.96
CA LYS A 126 -25.08 11.19 4.17
C LYS A 126 -24.51 10.09 5.06
N ARG A 127 -23.77 9.15 4.49
CA ARG A 127 -23.15 8.02 5.20
C ARG A 127 -21.76 8.39 5.68
N GLY A 128 -21.42 7.90 6.87
CA GLY A 128 -20.09 8.07 7.42
C GLY A 128 -19.13 7.06 6.85
N PHE A 129 -17.88 7.46 6.58
CA PHE A 129 -16.84 6.51 6.17
C PHE A 129 -16.62 5.40 7.20
N ARG A 130 -16.94 5.65 8.47
CA ARG A 130 -16.92 4.64 9.55
C ARG A 130 -17.80 3.41 9.30
N GLU A 131 -18.79 3.50 8.40
CA GLU A 131 -19.73 2.42 8.09
C GLU A 131 -19.11 1.36 7.15
N PHE A 132 -17.99 1.67 6.50
CA PHE A 132 -17.32 0.78 5.54
C PHE A 132 -16.24 -0.05 6.25
N ALA A 133 -16.69 -0.95 7.13
CA ALA A 133 -15.83 -1.69 8.03
C ALA A 133 -14.79 -2.58 7.33
N ASN A 134 -15.12 -3.18 6.17
CA ASN A 134 -14.18 -4.04 5.46
C ASN A 134 -13.05 -3.22 4.83
N VAL A 135 -13.37 -2.05 4.27
CA VAL A 135 -12.37 -1.10 3.77
C VAL A 135 -11.49 -0.59 4.91
N LEU A 136 -12.06 -0.25 6.06
CA LEU A 136 -11.29 0.16 7.24
C LEU A 136 -10.40 -0.96 7.77
N GLY A 137 -10.90 -2.19 7.79
CA GLY A 137 -10.14 -3.38 8.13
C GLY A 137 -8.96 -3.57 7.18
N LEU A 138 -9.16 -3.36 5.88
CA LEU A 138 -8.11 -3.47 4.87
C LEU A 138 -7.04 -2.39 5.08
N LEU A 139 -7.45 -1.12 5.24
CA LEU A 139 -6.51 -0.03 5.51
C LEU A 139 -5.67 -0.30 6.75
N LEU A 140 -6.30 -0.80 7.83
CA LEU A 140 -5.60 -1.16 9.06
C LEU A 140 -4.65 -2.33 8.85
N ALA A 141 -5.07 -3.40 8.17
CA ALA A 141 -4.22 -4.55 7.90
C ALA A 141 -2.98 -4.16 7.09
N ILE A 142 -3.15 -3.31 6.06
CA ILE A 142 -2.04 -2.86 5.22
C ILE A 142 -1.09 -1.95 5.99
N VAL A 143 -1.58 -0.95 6.74
CA VAL A 143 -0.69 -0.06 7.50
C VAL A 143 0.07 -0.82 8.58
N SER A 144 -0.54 -1.83 9.21
CA SER A 144 0.12 -2.68 10.20
C SER A 144 1.30 -3.50 9.64
N ILE A 145 1.38 -3.70 8.31
CA ILE A 145 2.59 -4.25 7.67
C ILE A 145 3.79 -3.31 7.91
N GLY A 146 3.61 -2.03 7.62
CA GLY A 146 4.66 -1.01 7.72
C GLY A 146 4.89 -0.51 9.15
N ASP A 147 3.84 -0.46 9.97
CA ASP A 147 3.85 0.01 11.36
C ASP A 147 3.01 -0.93 12.24
N PRO A 148 3.62 -1.98 12.83
CA PRO A 148 2.92 -2.94 13.68
C PRO A 148 2.25 -2.34 14.92
N SER A 149 2.65 -1.13 15.34
CA SER A 149 2.06 -0.44 16.49
C SER A 149 0.78 0.33 16.14
N TYR A 150 0.50 0.48 14.83
CA TYR A 150 -0.65 1.21 14.33
C TYR A 150 -1.95 0.46 14.60
N ASN A 151 -2.93 1.15 15.18
CA ASN A 151 -4.18 0.56 15.62
C ASN A 151 -5.41 1.33 15.09
N SER A 152 -6.59 0.76 15.32
CA SER A 152 -7.86 1.33 14.84
C SER A 152 -8.12 2.76 15.32
N LYS A 153 -7.71 3.12 16.55
CA LYS A 153 -7.86 4.50 17.06
C LYS A 153 -6.98 5.48 16.30
N MET A 154 -5.76 5.07 15.95
CA MET A 154 -4.85 5.87 15.12
C MET A 154 -5.42 6.05 13.72
N LEU A 155 -5.95 4.99 13.10
CA LEU A 155 -6.61 5.07 11.79
C LEU A 155 -7.81 6.03 11.81
N GLU A 156 -8.67 5.94 12.83
CA GLU A 156 -9.79 6.86 13.00
C GLU A 156 -9.30 8.33 13.12
N LEU A 157 -8.26 8.55 13.93
CA LEU A 157 -7.69 9.88 14.12
C LEU A 157 -7.09 10.43 12.82
N PHE A 158 -6.41 9.59 12.05
CA PHE A 158 -5.90 9.91 10.73
C PHE A 158 -7.04 10.32 9.79
N CYS A 159 -8.08 9.49 9.67
CA CYS A 159 -9.24 9.80 8.82
C CYS A 159 -9.86 11.15 9.19
N LYS A 160 -10.16 11.38 10.47
CA LYS A 160 -10.77 12.62 10.98
C LYS A 160 -9.88 13.85 10.80
N ASN A 161 -8.65 13.79 11.30
CA ASN A 161 -7.83 14.99 11.53
C ASN A 161 -6.88 15.28 10.39
N ARG A 162 -6.66 14.32 9.49
CA ARG A 162 -5.73 14.42 8.38
C ARG A 162 -6.45 14.26 7.06
N LEU A 163 -7.02 13.09 6.81
CA LEU A 163 -7.55 12.72 5.50
C LEU A 163 -8.71 13.62 5.06
N PHE A 164 -9.81 13.66 5.83
CA PHE A 164 -10.97 14.47 5.48
C PHE A 164 -10.70 15.97 5.64
N ARG A 165 -9.93 16.35 6.67
CA ARG A 165 -9.62 17.76 6.97
C ARG A 165 -8.88 18.44 5.82
N TYR A 166 -7.91 17.75 5.21
CA TYR A 166 -7.07 18.30 4.15
C TYR A 166 -7.43 17.79 2.76
N SER A 167 -8.57 17.08 2.61
CA SER A 167 -9.06 16.52 1.34
C SER A 167 -9.04 17.52 0.18
N LYS A 168 -9.60 18.73 0.36
CA LYS A 168 -9.64 19.76 -0.70
C LYS A 168 -8.26 20.20 -1.15
N ALA A 169 -7.35 20.44 -0.21
CA ALA A 169 -5.98 20.84 -0.52
C ALA A 169 -5.20 19.70 -1.20
N ARG A 170 -5.48 18.44 -0.84
CA ARG A 170 -4.88 17.27 -1.49
C ARG A 170 -5.39 17.08 -2.91
N ALA A 171 -6.69 17.29 -3.15
CA ALA A 171 -7.31 17.14 -4.47
C ALA A 171 -6.78 18.15 -5.50
N THR A 172 -6.43 19.37 -5.08
CA THR A 172 -5.87 20.40 -5.97
C THR A 172 -4.35 20.33 -6.14
N ASN A 173 -3.66 19.54 -5.30
CA ASN A 173 -2.21 19.40 -5.37
C ASN A 173 -1.80 18.51 -6.55
N LYS A 174 -1.14 19.11 -7.54
CA LYS A 174 -0.67 18.44 -8.77
C LYS A 174 0.44 17.41 -8.56
N MET A 175 0.90 17.18 -7.32
CA MET A 175 2.05 16.32 -7.00
C MET A 175 3.32 16.63 -7.78
N LEU A 176 3.41 17.83 -8.34
CA LEU A 176 4.62 18.29 -9.00
C LEU A 176 5.68 18.39 -7.90
N ARG A 177 6.66 17.48 -7.97
CA ARG A 177 7.83 17.53 -7.11
C ARG A 177 8.43 18.92 -7.31
N GLN A 178 8.34 19.77 -6.29
CA GLN A 178 9.06 21.04 -6.36
C GLN A 178 10.54 20.69 -6.44
N SER A 179 11.17 21.02 -7.56
CA SER A 179 12.60 20.88 -7.73
C SER A 179 13.26 21.66 -6.60
N THR A 180 14.07 20.99 -5.80
CA THR A 180 14.75 21.52 -4.60
C THR A 180 15.84 22.54 -4.92
N CYS A 181 15.81 23.15 -6.10
CA CYS A 181 16.68 24.24 -6.50
C CYS A 181 16.38 25.41 -5.57
N ARG A 182 17.09 25.49 -4.45
CA ARG A 182 17.11 26.65 -3.57
C ARG A 182 17.56 27.84 -4.41
N THR A 183 16.62 28.63 -4.93
CA THR A 183 16.93 29.97 -5.42
C THR A 183 17.42 30.76 -4.20
N LYS A 184 18.72 31.04 -4.14
CA LYS A 184 19.28 31.96 -3.16
C LYS A 184 18.49 33.26 -3.27
N ALA A 185 17.82 33.66 -2.18
CA ALA A 185 17.22 34.98 -2.11
C ALA A 185 18.33 36.00 -2.40
N LYS A 186 18.14 36.85 -3.42
CA LYS A 186 18.97 38.04 -3.58
C LYS A 186 18.75 38.87 -2.31
N ARG A 187 19.81 39.04 -1.51
CA ARG A 187 19.84 40.14 -0.55
C ARG A 187 19.88 41.41 -1.39
N ASP A 188 18.80 42.16 -1.39
CA ASP A 188 18.83 43.53 -1.88
C ASP A 188 19.83 44.29 -1.01
N ALA A 189 20.98 44.62 -1.58
CA ALA A 189 21.90 45.56 -0.98
C ALA A 189 21.24 46.94 -1.11
N ALA A 190 20.68 47.43 -0.01
CA ALA A 190 20.30 48.83 0.11
C ALA A 190 21.57 49.69 -0.05
N VAL A 191 21.55 50.56 -1.05
CA VAL A 191 22.45 51.71 -1.21
C VAL A 191 21.72 52.93 -0.67
#